data_AF-A0A2T9WUS5-F1
#
_entry.id   AF-A0A2T9WUS5-F1
#
_cell.length_a   1.000
_cell.length_b   1.000
_cell.length_c   1.000
_cell.angle_alpha   90.00
_cell.angle_beta   90.00
_cell.angle_gamma   90.00
#
_symmetry.space_group_name_H-M   'P 1'
#
loop_
_entity.id
_entity.type
_entity.pdbx_description
1 polymer ?
#
loop_
_entity_poly.entity_id
_entity_poly.type
_entity_poly.pdbx_seq_one_letter_code
_entity_poly.pdbx_strand_id
1 'polypeptide(L)'
;MDNIQDLENQLLTQIRNLLSQINNYVLQLQSLNEYEKNISGNPYYLYNYQMQEINNLINSMKLLISILESIKDYITLYYKEISGNPYITPNIKIEIIGQINNGIKEIKSMIDKLFVEIEILTNNLQRF
;
A
#
# COMPACT_ATOMS: atom_id res chain seq x y z
N MET A 1 23.64 11.34 -16.38
CA MET A 1 23.47 10.74 -15.05
C MET A 1 22.14 11.18 -14.43
N ASP A 2 21.64 12.37 -14.79
CA ASP A 2 20.37 12.96 -14.31
C ASP A 2 19.11 12.09 -14.47
N ASN A 3 18.94 11.40 -15.61
CA ASN A 3 17.66 10.73 -15.90
C ASN A 3 17.34 9.50 -15.03
N ILE A 4 18.35 8.81 -14.49
CA ILE A 4 18.15 7.62 -13.62
C ILE A 4 17.81 8.05 -12.19
N GLN A 5 18.54 9.04 -11.66
CA GLN A 5 18.27 9.60 -10.34
C GLN A 5 16.86 10.19 -10.25
N ASP A 6 16.42 10.88 -11.30
CA ASP A 6 15.08 11.45 -11.38
C ASP A 6 14.00 10.38 -11.35
N LEU A 7 14.21 9.26 -12.06
CA LEU A 7 13.30 8.11 -12.02
C LEU A 7 13.25 7.48 -10.62
N GLU A 8 14.39 7.29 -9.96
CA GLU A 8 14.43 6.79 -8.57
C GLU A 8 13.65 7.70 -7.61
N ASN A 9 13.85 9.01 -7.72
CA ASN A 9 13.14 10.01 -6.91
C ASN A 9 11.62 9.99 -7.16
N GLN A 10 11.21 9.81 -8.41
CA GLN A 10 9.80 9.63 -8.77
C GLN A 10 9.22 8.36 -8.15
N LEU A 11 9.94 7.24 -8.18
CA LEU A 11 9.50 5.98 -7.58
C LEU A 11 9.39 6.10 -6.05
N LEU A 12 10.37 6.73 -5.39
CA LEU A 12 10.33 6.99 -3.95
C LEU A 12 9.14 7.89 -3.56
N THR A 13 8.84 8.89 -4.38
CA THR A 13 7.67 9.76 -4.17
C THR A 13 6.37 8.99 -4.33
N GLN A 14 6.26 8.11 -5.34
CA GLN A 14 5.10 7.24 -5.51
C GLN A 14 4.90 6.33 -4.30
N ILE A 15 5.96 5.69 -3.80
CA ILE A 15 5.90 4.83 -2.61
C ILE A 15 5.42 5.62 -1.39
N ARG A 16 5.97 6.82 -1.14
CA ARG A 16 5.53 7.69 -0.02
C ARG A 16 4.04 8.03 -0.12
N ASN A 17 3.56 8.34 -1.31
CA ASN A 17 2.15 8.64 -1.53
C ASN A 17 1.27 7.42 -1.27
N LEU A 18 1.66 6.24 -1.77
CA LEU A 18 0.93 4.99 -1.53
C LEU A 18 0.90 4.62 -0.03
N LEU A 19 2.03 4.74 0.67
CA LEU A 19 2.10 4.52 2.12
C LEU A 19 1.17 5.48 2.88
N SER A 20 1.15 6.76 2.52
CA SER A 20 0.24 7.73 3.13
C SER A 20 -1.22 7.37 2.89
N GLN A 21 -1.58 6.93 1.68
CA GLN A 21 -2.94 6.51 1.35
C GLN A 21 -3.35 5.29 2.18
N ILE A 22 -2.53 4.24 2.22
CA ILE A 22 -2.83 3.03 3.01
C ILE A 22 -2.97 3.37 4.49
N ASN A 23 -2.07 4.17 5.05
CA ASN A 23 -2.13 4.55 6.46
C ASN A 23 -3.44 5.29 6.79
N ASN A 24 -3.88 6.19 5.92
CA ASN A 24 -5.17 6.88 6.10
C ASN A 24 -6.34 5.89 6.10
N TYR A 25 -6.33 4.89 5.22
CA TYR A 25 -7.39 3.88 5.17
C TYR A 25 -7.36 2.94 6.37
N VAL A 26 -6.18 2.55 6.86
CA VAL A 26 -6.06 1.78 8.11
C VAL A 26 -6.71 2.54 9.26
N LEU A 27 -6.46 3.85 9.38
CA LEU A 27 -7.08 4.69 10.40
C LEU A 27 -8.61 4.78 10.25
N GLN A 28 -9.11 4.92 9.03
CA GLN A 28 -10.56 4.93 8.76
C GLN A 28 -11.20 3.58 9.16
N LEU A 29 -10.60 2.47 8.78
CA LEU A 29 -11.07 1.13 9.13
C LEU A 29 -11.04 0.89 10.64
N GLN A 30 -9.99 1.34 11.33
CA GLN A 30 -9.92 1.27 12.80
C GLN A 30 -11.04 2.08 13.46
N SER A 31 -11.32 3.28 12.97
CA SER A 31 -12.43 4.09 13.46
C SER A 31 -13.79 3.43 13.23
N LEU A 32 -14.00 2.78 12.08
CA LEU A 32 -15.22 2.01 11.80
C LEU A 32 -15.35 0.81 12.76
N ASN A 33 -14.25 0.09 12.98
CA ASN A 33 -14.18 -1.03 13.92
C ASN A 33 -14.57 -0.62 15.35
N GLU A 34 -14.11 0.55 15.80
CA GLU A 34 -14.44 1.10 17.12
C GLU A 34 -15.89 1.60 17.21
N TYR A 35 -16.39 2.25 16.15
CA TYR A 35 -17.79 2.68 16.04
C TYR A 35 -18.74 1.50 16.18
N GLU A 36 -18.53 0.44 15.38
CA GLU A 36 -19.34 -0.78 15.42
C GLU A 36 -19.33 -1.38 16.82
N LYS A 37 -18.15 -1.48 17.45
CA LYS A 37 -18.01 -2.02 18.81
C LYS A 37 -18.83 -1.25 19.86
N ASN A 38 -18.99 0.05 19.70
CA ASN A 38 -19.65 0.91 20.69
C ASN A 38 -21.15 1.05 20.48
N ILE A 39 -21.66 0.87 19.25
CA ILE A 39 -23.07 1.08 18.90
C ILE A 39 -23.83 -0.24 18.76
N SER A 40 -23.16 -1.34 18.41
CA SER A 40 -23.78 -2.65 18.35
C SER A 40 -24.05 -3.20 19.77
N GLY A 41 -25.07 -2.70 20.45
CA GLY A 41 -25.64 -3.36 21.62
C GLY A 41 -26.34 -4.70 21.29
N ASN A 42 -26.01 -5.35 20.17
CA ASN A 42 -26.82 -6.40 19.55
C ASN A 42 -26.05 -7.74 19.43
N PRO A 43 -26.61 -8.89 19.86
CA PRO A 43 -25.82 -10.08 20.12
C PRO A 43 -25.59 -10.95 18.86
N TYR A 44 -24.29 -11.15 18.56
CA TYR A 44 -23.63 -12.45 18.31
C TYR A 44 -23.29 -12.99 16.90
N TYR A 45 -23.81 -12.50 15.76
CA TYR A 45 -23.38 -13.07 14.46
C TYR A 45 -22.99 -12.06 13.37
N LEU A 46 -23.84 -11.09 13.03
CA LEU A 46 -23.54 -10.12 11.96
C LEU A 46 -22.34 -9.22 12.34
N TYR A 47 -22.30 -8.81 13.60
CA TYR A 47 -21.21 -8.01 14.18
C TYR A 47 -19.85 -8.70 14.12
N ASN A 48 -19.78 -10.01 14.41
CA ASN A 48 -18.52 -10.76 14.37
C ASN A 48 -17.99 -10.88 12.93
N TYR A 49 -18.89 -11.05 11.96
CA TYR A 49 -18.52 -11.16 10.56
C TYR A 49 -17.98 -9.83 10.00
N GLN A 50 -18.67 -8.71 10.26
CA GLN A 50 -18.25 -7.38 9.78
C GLN A 50 -16.94 -6.92 10.43
N MET A 51 -16.77 -7.12 11.74
CA MET A 51 -15.49 -6.86 12.42
C MET A 51 -14.35 -7.74 11.87
N GLN A 52 -14.64 -8.99 11.52
CA GLN A 52 -13.65 -9.87 10.91
C GLN A 52 -13.25 -9.39 9.52
N GLU A 53 -14.20 -8.93 8.70
CA GLU A 53 -13.91 -8.31 7.39
C GLU A 53 -13.05 -7.05 7.53
N ILE A 54 -13.39 -6.14 8.47
CA ILE A 54 -12.58 -4.94 8.75
C ILE A 54 -11.15 -5.33 9.15
N ASN A 55 -10.99 -6.31 10.06
CA ASN A 55 -9.67 -6.77 10.49
C ASN A 55 -8.87 -7.43 9.35
N ASN A 56 -9.53 -8.18 8.46
CA ASN A 56 -8.91 -8.76 7.29
C ASN A 56 -8.39 -7.67 6.35
N LEU A 57 -9.18 -6.62 6.09
CA LEU A 57 -8.77 -5.47 5.28
C LEU A 57 -7.57 -4.74 5.91
N ILE A 58 -7.59 -4.51 7.23
CA ILE A 58 -6.46 -3.91 7.96
C ILE A 58 -5.19 -4.77 7.81
N ASN A 59 -5.31 -6.09 7.93
CA ASN A 59 -4.16 -6.99 7.79
C ASN A 59 -3.59 -6.99 6.36
N SER A 60 -4.45 -7.00 5.34
CA SER A 60 -4.05 -6.85 3.93
C SER A 60 -3.32 -5.52 3.71
N MET A 61 -3.79 -4.43 4.31
CA MET A 61 -3.14 -3.12 4.24
C MET A 61 -1.77 -3.10 4.92
N LYS A 62 -1.63 -3.70 6.10
CA LYS A 62 -0.34 -3.83 6.79
C LYS A 62 0.67 -4.64 5.99
N LEU A 63 0.21 -5.68 5.30
CA LEU A 63 1.05 -6.44 4.37
C LEU A 63 1.54 -5.56 3.23
N LEU A 64 0.66 -4.79 2.59
CA LEU A 64 1.03 -3.87 1.51
C LEU A 64 2.01 -2.77 1.97
N ILE A 65 1.85 -2.25 3.19
CA ILE A 65 2.82 -1.32 3.80
C ILE A 65 4.20 -1.99 3.89
N SER A 66 4.26 -3.22 4.37
CA SER A 66 5.52 -3.96 4.55
C SER A 66 6.23 -4.21 3.22
N ILE A 67 5.46 -4.50 2.16
CA ILE A 67 5.98 -4.67 0.80
C ILE A 67 6.53 -3.34 0.26
N LEU A 68 5.77 -2.23 0.40
CA LEU A 68 6.20 -0.91 -0.06
C LEU A 68 7.46 -0.42 0.65
N GLU A 69 7.57 -0.65 1.96
CA GLU A 69 8.77 -0.36 2.75
C GLU A 69 9.97 -1.18 2.23
N SER A 70 9.77 -2.46 1.94
CA SER A 70 10.83 -3.32 1.37
C SER A 70 11.30 -2.84 -0.01
N ILE A 71 10.38 -2.37 -0.87
CA ILE A 71 10.73 -1.81 -2.18
C ILE A 71 11.49 -0.49 -2.02
N LYS A 72 11.11 0.36 -1.07
CA LYS A 72 11.82 1.61 -0.75
C LYS A 72 13.28 1.33 -0.35
N ASP A 73 13.50 0.31 0.48
CA ASP A 73 14.83 -0.11 0.90
C ASP A 73 15.62 -0.68 -0.29
N TYR A 74 14.97 -1.46 -1.15
CA TYR A 74 15.58 -1.99 -2.37
C TYR A 74 16.02 -0.88 -3.34
N ILE A 75 15.20 0.18 -3.55
CA ILE A 75 15.59 1.33 -4.37
C ILE A 75 16.83 2.02 -3.78
N THR A 76 16.88 2.15 -2.46
CA THR A 76 18.01 2.76 -1.76
C THR A 76 19.31 1.95 -1.96
N LEU A 77 19.23 0.63 -1.88
CA LEU A 77 20.35 -0.28 -2.17
C LEU A 77 20.75 -0.23 -3.65
N TYR A 78 19.78 -0.27 -4.56
CA TYR A 78 20.00 -0.13 -6.00
C TYR A 78 20.76 1.16 -6.32
N TYR A 79 20.38 2.28 -5.70
CA TYR A 79 21.10 3.53 -5.89
C TYR A 79 22.58 3.42 -5.51
N LYS A 80 22.83 2.88 -4.30
CA LYS A 80 24.17 2.74 -3.72
C LYS A 80 25.06 1.81 -4.52
N GLU A 81 24.53 0.67 -4.99
CA GLU A 81 25.34 -0.44 -5.51
C GLU A 81 25.33 -0.53 -7.04
N ILE A 82 24.27 -0.06 -7.68
CA ILE A 82 24.04 -0.24 -9.11
C ILE A 82 24.06 1.10 -9.86
N SER A 83 23.23 2.06 -9.44
CA SER A 83 23.05 3.33 -10.16
C SER A 83 24.36 4.12 -10.29
N GLY A 84 25.11 4.24 -9.19
CA GLY A 84 26.43 4.90 -9.17
C GLY A 84 27.58 4.08 -9.75
N ASN A 85 27.37 2.81 -10.10
CA ASN A 85 28.45 1.92 -10.51
C ASN A 85 28.82 2.14 -11.99
N PRO A 86 30.07 2.53 -12.32
CA PRO A 86 30.47 2.80 -13.70
C PRO A 86 30.63 1.53 -14.55
N TYR A 87 30.75 0.35 -13.91
CA TYR A 87 30.93 -0.93 -14.60
C TYR A 87 29.60 -1.57 -15.03
N ILE A 88 28.47 -1.01 -14.60
CA ILE A 88 27.15 -1.48 -14.99
C ILE A 88 26.61 -0.60 -16.12
N THR A 89 26.14 -1.25 -17.18
CA THR A 89 25.68 -0.53 -18.37
C THR A 89 24.36 0.20 -18.08
N PRO A 90 24.11 1.35 -18.74
CA PRO A 90 22.85 2.08 -18.60
C PRO A 90 21.61 1.23 -18.91
N ASN A 91 21.70 0.27 -19.83
CA ASN A 91 20.58 -0.60 -20.20
C ASN A 91 20.15 -1.49 -19.02
N ILE A 92 21.11 -2.11 -18.33
CA ILE A 92 20.84 -2.94 -17.15
C ILE A 92 20.21 -2.08 -16.04
N LYS A 93 20.71 -0.85 -15.86
CA LYS A 93 20.15 0.11 -14.88
C LYS A 93 18.68 0.41 -15.17
N ILE A 94 18.37 0.73 -16.42
CA ILE A 94 16.99 1.03 -16.87
C ILE A 94 16.08 -0.19 -16.73
N GLU A 95 16.56 -1.38 -17.06
CA GLU A 95 15.78 -2.62 -16.92
C GLU A 95 15.36 -2.87 -15.47
N ILE A 96 16.29 -2.75 -14.53
CA ILE A 96 16.01 -2.93 -13.09
C ILE A 96 15.00 -1.87 -12.60
N ILE A 97 15.16 -0.61 -12.99
CA ILE A 97 14.20 0.47 -12.66
C ILE A 97 12.82 0.17 -13.26
N GLY A 98 12.77 -0.36 -14.48
CA GLY A 98 11.54 -0.78 -15.14
C GLY A 98 10.82 -1.88 -14.34
N GLN A 99 11.56 -2.86 -13.83
CA GLN A 99 11.01 -3.93 -12.98
C GLN A 99 10.46 -3.38 -11.66
N ILE A 100 11.20 -2.48 -11.00
CA ILE A 100 10.74 -1.80 -9.77
C ILE A 100 9.43 -1.04 -10.03
N ASN A 101 9.38 -0.27 -11.12
CA ASN A 101 8.20 0.49 -11.51
C ASN A 101 6.98 -0.41 -11.76
N ASN A 102 7.18 -1.57 -12.39
CA ASN A 102 6.11 -2.54 -12.60
C ASN A 102 5.59 -3.10 -11.27
N GLY A 103 6.48 -3.45 -10.33
CA GLY A 103 6.07 -3.89 -8.99
C GLY A 103 5.26 -2.83 -8.23
N ILE A 104 5.65 -1.55 -8.31
CA ILE A 104 4.88 -0.45 -7.71
C ILE A 104 3.48 -0.32 -8.35
N LYS A 105 3.38 -0.47 -9.68
CA LYS A 105 2.07 -0.44 -10.38
C LYS A 105 1.15 -1.57 -9.96
N GLU A 106 1.69 -2.77 -9.77
CA GLU A 106 0.92 -3.92 -9.28
C GLU A 106 0.38 -3.67 -7.86
N ILE A 107 1.22 -3.16 -6.97
CA ILE A 107 0.81 -2.80 -5.61
C ILE A 107 -0.26 -1.71 -5.63
N LYS A 108 -0.08 -0.67 -6.46
CA LYS A 108 -1.11 0.35 -6.65
C LYS A 108 -2.45 -0.26 -7.07
N SER A 109 -2.44 -1.20 -8.03
CA SER A 109 -3.67 -1.87 -8.44
C SER A 109 -4.33 -2.67 -7.31
N MET A 110 -3.54 -3.29 -6.42
CA MET A 110 -4.06 -3.98 -5.23
C MET A 110 -4.68 -2.98 -4.24
N ILE A 111 -4.05 -1.83 -4.02
CA ILE A 111 -4.57 -0.75 -3.17
C ILE A 111 -5.89 -0.23 -3.74
N ASP A 112 -5.95 0.02 -5.06
CA ASP A 112 -7.15 0.50 -5.74
C ASP A 112 -8.33 -0.50 -5.58
N LYS A 113 -8.06 -1.82 -5.60
CA LYS A 113 -9.08 -2.85 -5.34
C LYS A 113 -9.56 -2.85 -3.88
N LEU A 114 -8.62 -2.79 -2.93
CA LEU A 114 -8.96 -2.71 -1.50
C LEU A 114 -9.80 -1.45 -1.20
N PHE A 115 -9.54 -0.34 -1.89
CA PHE A 115 -10.36 0.86 -1.74
C PHE A 115 -11.83 0.62 -2.09
N VAL A 116 -12.11 -0.07 -3.20
CA VAL A 116 -13.48 -0.43 -3.60
C VAL A 116 -14.13 -1.31 -2.53
N GLU A 117 -13.41 -2.27 -1.97
CA GLU A 117 -13.91 -3.14 -0.90
C GLU A 117 -14.28 -2.37 0.37
N ILE A 118 -13.44 -1.40 0.78
CA ILE A 118 -13.72 -0.52 1.92
C ILE A 118 -14.95 0.35 1.66
N GLU A 119 -15.10 0.90 0.46
CA GLU A 119 -16.23 1.74 0.09
C GLU A 119 -17.54 0.94 0.17
N ILE A 120 -17.55 -0.30 -0.35
CA ILE A 120 -18.69 -1.21 -0.24
C ILE A 120 -19.02 -1.48 1.23
N LEU A 121 -18.01 -1.81 2.05
CA LEU A 121 -18.19 -2.09 3.46
C LEU A 121 -18.75 -0.89 4.23
N THR A 122 -18.18 0.30 4.00
CA THR A 122 -18.60 1.55 4.65
C THR A 122 -20.06 1.88 4.31
N ASN A 123 -20.44 1.75 3.03
CA ASN A 123 -21.81 1.98 2.57
C ASN A 123 -22.80 0.98 3.17
N ASN A 124 -22.39 -0.27 3.38
CA ASN A 124 -23.22 -1.28 4.01
C ASN A 124 -23.44 -0.99 5.50
N LEU A 125 -22.44 -0.45 6.20
CA LEU A 125 -22.55 -0.10 7.62
C LEU A 125 -23.43 1.14 7.85
N GLN A 126 -23.35 2.17 7.00
CA GLN A 126 -24.16 3.40 7.12
C GLN A 126 -25.65 3.24 6.82
N ARG A 127 -26.06 2.10 6.25
CA ARG A 127 -27.47 1.81 5.91
C ARG A 127 -28.28 1.23 7.08
N PHE A 128 -27.65 0.96 8.22
CA PHE A 128 -28.27 0.45 9.44
C PHE A 128 -28.27 1.51 10.55
#